data_AF-A0A973KML8-F1
#
_entry.id   AF-A0A973KML8-F1
#
_cell.length_a   1.000
_cell.length_b   1.000
_cell.length_c   1.000
_cell.angle_alpha   90.00
_cell.angle_beta   90.00
_cell.angle_gamma   90.00
#
_symmetry.space_group_name_H-M   'P 1'
#
loop_
_entity.id
_entity.type
_entity.pdbx_description
1 polymer ?
#
loop_
_entity_poly.entity_id
_entity_poly.type
_entity_poly.pdbx_seq_one_letter_code
_entity_poly.pdbx_strand_id
1 'polypeptide(L)'
;MLQRGHGRRSVKQADAHLDAAAPVDLAAVPEPYDARGEADLDETERTDLATCERAIAGLQHAFATAGKALAAINRARLYRETHPTFEAYVEDRWEMQRAHAYRLMEAWPVAAALSPNGRQTLNERQSRELVKVAKAHGVEAAVELYRGVAALGDRVTAARLERARRALPSRLATPGQARDVVRVAAAEGRLKPPAPRTEQPPAQDDEDDVHDAELVGEGSRAVAILAMVADRQRRLYDELGGGVVADALTADPGRAENLLREIGQYANRTAYRARQTKPGAEAPSQGTDVGAAP
;
A
#
# COMPACT_ATOMS: atom_id res chain seq x y z
N MET A 1 -55.97 4.80 -47.26
CA MET A 1 -55.90 4.63 -45.79
C MET A 1 -54.44 4.52 -45.36
N LEU A 2 -53.92 5.61 -44.79
CA LEU A 2 -52.88 5.72 -43.75
C LEU A 2 -51.51 5.04 -43.95
N GLN A 3 -50.59 5.78 -44.60
CA GLN A 3 -49.19 5.87 -44.18
C GLN A 3 -49.09 6.81 -42.96
N ARG A 4 -48.55 6.33 -41.83
CA ARG A 4 -48.00 7.08 -40.68
C ARG A 4 -47.06 6.11 -39.96
N GLY A 5 -45.85 6.43 -39.49
CA GLY A 5 -45.06 7.65 -39.47
C GLY A 5 -43.75 7.30 -38.76
N HIS A 6 -42.65 7.90 -39.21
CA HIS A 6 -41.33 7.78 -38.60
C HIS A 6 -41.32 8.30 -37.16
N GLY A 7 -40.54 7.63 -36.31
CA GLY A 7 -40.27 8.07 -34.94
C GLY A 7 -38.95 7.53 -34.43
N ARG A 8 -37.84 7.86 -35.11
CA ARG A 8 -36.48 7.77 -34.53
C ARG A 8 -36.49 8.58 -33.23
N ARG A 9 -36.55 7.91 -32.08
CA ARG A 9 -36.32 8.57 -30.79
C ARG A 9 -34.83 8.83 -30.66
N SER A 10 -34.45 10.03 -31.07
CA SER A 10 -33.24 10.72 -30.64
C SER A 10 -33.18 10.67 -29.12
N VAL A 11 -32.26 9.87 -28.58
CA VAL A 11 -31.88 9.96 -27.17
C VAL A 11 -31.06 11.24 -27.08
N LYS A 12 -31.74 12.31 -26.69
CA LYS A 12 -31.10 13.58 -26.34
C LYS A 12 -30.08 13.29 -25.26
N GLN A 13 -28.83 13.53 -25.65
CA GLN A 13 -27.67 13.77 -24.81
C GLN A 13 -28.09 14.72 -23.68
N ALA A 14 -28.31 14.16 -22.50
CA ALA A 14 -28.62 14.90 -21.29
C ALA A 14 -27.30 15.28 -20.64
N ASP A 15 -26.94 16.54 -20.85
CA ASP A 15 -26.18 17.42 -19.98
C ASP A 15 -25.06 16.79 -19.15
N ALA A 16 -23.85 17.03 -19.66
CA ALA A 16 -22.59 16.88 -18.98
C ALA A 16 -22.60 17.62 -17.63
N HIS A 17 -22.95 16.88 -16.57
CA HIS A 17 -22.55 17.22 -15.22
C HIS A 17 -21.03 17.04 -15.11
N LEU A 18 -20.32 18.17 -15.17
CA LEU A 18 -18.94 18.43 -14.76
C LEU A 18 -18.20 17.19 -14.19
N ASP A 19 -17.44 16.56 -15.08
CA ASP A 19 -16.73 15.32 -14.83
C ASP A 19 -15.41 15.57 -14.10
N ALA A 20 -15.46 15.55 -12.77
CA ALA A 20 -14.28 15.47 -11.93
C ALA A 20 -13.80 14.01 -11.71
N ALA A 21 -14.38 13.05 -12.43
CA ALA A 21 -14.22 11.61 -12.19
C ALA A 21 -13.90 10.79 -13.45
N ALA A 22 -13.54 11.42 -14.57
CA ALA A 22 -13.08 10.70 -15.75
C ALA A 22 -11.83 9.88 -15.39
N PRO A 23 -11.83 8.55 -15.65
CA PRO A 23 -10.63 7.74 -15.46
C PRO A 23 -9.49 8.36 -16.26
N VAL A 24 -8.30 8.42 -15.65
CA VAL A 24 -7.09 8.81 -16.38
C VAL A 24 -6.88 7.78 -17.49
N ASP A 25 -6.86 8.25 -18.74
CA ASP A 25 -6.60 7.38 -19.89
C ASP A 25 -5.17 6.81 -19.79
N LEU A 26 -4.99 5.55 -20.21
CA LEU A 26 -3.70 4.89 -20.18
C LEU A 26 -2.65 5.68 -20.97
N ALA A 27 -3.05 6.23 -22.12
CA ALA A 27 -2.18 7.07 -22.96
C ALA A 27 -1.78 8.40 -22.32
N ALA A 28 -2.48 8.84 -21.26
CA ALA A 28 -2.14 10.03 -20.51
C ALA A 28 -1.13 9.76 -19.38
N VAL A 29 -0.95 8.50 -18.96
CA VAL A 29 0.09 8.12 -18.00
C VAL A 29 1.42 8.06 -18.76
N PRO A 30 2.50 8.68 -18.26
CA PRO A 30 3.80 8.65 -18.93
C PRO A 30 4.33 7.22 -19.05
N GLU A 31 5.01 6.93 -20.16
CA GLU A 31 5.79 5.69 -20.29
C GLU A 31 6.83 5.60 -19.16
N PRO A 32 7.12 4.41 -18.63
CA PRO A 32 8.16 4.25 -17.62
C PRO A 32 9.51 4.80 -18.12
N TYR A 33 10.12 5.69 -17.35
CA TYR A 33 11.44 6.25 -17.64
C TYR A 33 12.34 6.22 -16.40
N ASP A 34 13.66 6.14 -16.63
CA ASP A 34 14.66 6.26 -15.57
C ASP A 34 14.74 7.71 -15.07
N ALA A 35 15.02 7.88 -13.78
CA ALA A 35 15.15 9.19 -13.15
C ALA A 35 16.14 10.07 -13.94
N ARG A 36 15.73 11.31 -14.25
CA ARG A 36 16.52 12.23 -15.09
C ARG A 36 17.70 12.86 -14.34
N GLY A 37 17.75 12.67 -13.02
CA GLY A 37 18.85 13.08 -12.14
C GLY A 37 18.60 12.68 -10.69
N GLU A 38 19.52 13.03 -9.80
CA GLU A 38 19.40 12.83 -8.34
C GLU A 38 18.85 14.08 -7.60
N ALA A 39 18.51 15.14 -8.34
CA ALA A 39 18.03 16.41 -7.80
C ALA A 39 16.51 16.40 -7.53
N ASP A 40 15.99 17.52 -7.04
CA ASP A 40 14.54 17.75 -6.92
C ASP A 40 13.83 17.62 -8.28
N LEU A 41 12.57 17.19 -8.25
CA LEU A 41 11.77 16.93 -9.47
C LEU A 41 11.66 18.18 -10.36
N ASP A 42 11.91 18.01 -11.65
CA ASP A 42 11.65 19.02 -12.67
C ASP A 42 10.13 19.24 -12.88
N GLU A 43 9.75 20.23 -13.69
CA GLU A 43 8.33 20.55 -13.93
C GLU A 43 7.59 19.41 -14.65
N THR A 44 8.27 18.71 -15.54
CA THR A 44 7.72 17.53 -16.24
C THR A 44 7.54 16.38 -15.26
N GLU A 45 8.54 16.07 -14.45
CA GLU A 45 8.48 15.02 -13.43
C GLU A 45 7.37 15.30 -12.39
N ARG A 46 7.14 16.56 -12.01
CA ARG A 46 6.02 16.94 -11.13
C ARG A 46 4.66 16.77 -11.80
N THR A 47 4.55 17.09 -13.09
CA THR A 47 3.32 16.89 -13.87
C THR A 47 3.02 15.40 -14.06
N ASP A 48 4.04 14.61 -14.34
CA ASP A 48 3.99 13.16 -14.46
C ASP A 48 3.57 12.52 -13.14
N LEU A 49 4.19 12.94 -12.02
CA LEU A 49 3.82 12.49 -10.68
C LEU A 49 2.34 12.76 -10.38
N ALA A 50 1.87 13.99 -10.62
CA ALA A 50 0.46 14.34 -10.39
C ALA A 50 -0.50 13.49 -11.26
N THR A 51 -0.09 13.15 -12.48
CA THR A 51 -0.89 12.31 -13.39
C THR A 51 -0.92 10.85 -12.91
N CYS A 52 0.22 10.30 -12.52
CA CYS A 52 0.32 8.97 -11.91
C CYS A 52 -0.50 8.88 -10.61
N GLU A 53 -0.40 9.87 -9.73
CA GLU A 53 -1.17 9.91 -8.49
C GLU A 53 -2.68 9.97 -8.74
N ARG A 54 -3.12 10.73 -9.75
CA ARG A 54 -4.53 10.74 -10.17
C ARG A 54 -4.99 9.39 -10.72
N ALA A 55 -4.18 8.72 -11.53
CA ALA A 55 -4.50 7.39 -12.05
C ALA A 55 -4.63 6.37 -10.90
N ILE A 56 -3.69 6.39 -9.96
CA ILE A 56 -3.70 5.53 -8.77
C ILE A 56 -4.90 5.85 -7.86
N ALA A 57 -5.25 7.12 -7.69
CA ALA A 57 -6.44 7.52 -6.92
C ALA A 57 -7.73 7.03 -7.61
N GLY A 58 -7.79 7.08 -8.94
CA GLY A 58 -8.91 6.62 -9.74
C GLY A 58 -9.24 5.13 -9.55
N LEU A 59 -8.22 4.28 -9.33
CA LEU A 59 -8.41 2.85 -9.07
C LEU A 59 -9.36 2.59 -7.89
N GLN A 60 -9.26 3.39 -6.84
CA GLN A 60 -10.04 3.17 -5.63
C GLN A 60 -11.48 3.63 -5.78
N HIS A 61 -11.69 4.71 -6.52
CA HIS A 61 -13.02 5.13 -6.96
C HIS A 61 -13.67 4.07 -7.86
N ALA A 62 -12.89 3.44 -8.75
CA ALA A 62 -13.35 2.35 -9.59
C ALA A 62 -13.78 1.13 -8.75
N PHE A 63 -13.02 0.75 -7.71
CA PHE A 63 -13.44 -0.34 -6.80
C PHE A 63 -14.75 -0.03 -6.05
N ALA A 64 -14.91 1.20 -5.54
CA ALA A 64 -16.16 1.59 -4.88
C ALA A 64 -17.35 1.54 -5.86
N THR A 65 -17.15 2.03 -7.08
CA THR A 65 -18.15 2.00 -8.16
C THR A 65 -18.50 0.57 -8.55
N ALA A 66 -17.51 -0.29 -8.72
CA ALA A 66 -17.68 -1.71 -9.01
C ALA A 66 -18.45 -2.42 -7.89
N GLY A 67 -18.10 -2.18 -6.62
CA GLY A 67 -18.83 -2.73 -5.47
C GLY A 67 -20.31 -2.32 -5.44
N LYS A 68 -20.60 -1.05 -5.74
CA LYS A 68 -22.00 -0.56 -5.83
C LYS A 68 -22.75 -1.20 -7.00
N ALA A 69 -22.10 -1.35 -8.16
CA ALA A 69 -22.68 -2.00 -9.34
C ALA A 69 -22.97 -3.48 -9.08
N LEU A 70 -22.02 -4.23 -8.52
CA LEU A 70 -22.20 -5.62 -8.10
C LEU A 70 -23.34 -5.76 -7.09
N ALA A 71 -23.45 -4.84 -6.13
CA ALA A 71 -24.54 -4.85 -5.16
C ALA A 71 -25.91 -4.61 -5.83
N ALA A 72 -25.98 -3.70 -6.81
CA ALA A 72 -27.19 -3.47 -7.59
C ALA A 72 -27.57 -4.70 -8.44
N ILE A 73 -26.60 -5.29 -9.15
CA ILE A 73 -26.79 -6.50 -9.96
C ILE A 73 -27.30 -7.65 -9.10
N ASN A 74 -26.68 -7.89 -7.95
CA ASN A 74 -27.07 -8.97 -7.06
C ASN A 74 -28.46 -8.72 -6.46
N ARG A 75 -28.68 -7.53 -5.86
CA ARG A 75 -29.94 -7.21 -5.16
C ARG A 75 -31.14 -7.17 -6.09
N ALA A 76 -31.00 -6.57 -7.27
CA ALA A 76 -32.07 -6.53 -8.27
C ALA A 76 -32.14 -7.80 -9.13
N ARG A 77 -31.24 -8.76 -8.88
CA ARG A 77 -31.09 -10.02 -9.62
C ARG A 77 -30.95 -9.80 -11.13
N LEU A 78 -30.18 -8.79 -11.54
CA LEU A 78 -29.96 -8.46 -12.95
C LEU A 78 -29.20 -9.56 -13.69
N TYR A 79 -28.39 -10.34 -12.97
CA TYR A 79 -27.69 -11.51 -13.50
C TYR A 79 -28.62 -12.56 -14.14
N ARG A 80 -29.91 -12.57 -13.79
CA ARG A 80 -30.91 -13.53 -14.31
C ARG A 80 -31.15 -13.44 -15.82
N GLU A 81 -30.65 -12.38 -16.46
CA GLU A 81 -30.69 -12.25 -17.91
C GLU A 81 -29.90 -13.38 -18.59
N THR A 82 -28.77 -13.79 -18.01
CA THR A 82 -27.84 -14.75 -18.62
C THR A 82 -27.47 -15.92 -17.70
N HIS A 83 -27.56 -15.76 -16.38
CA HIS A 83 -27.05 -16.74 -15.40
C HIS A 83 -28.09 -17.08 -14.32
N PRO A 84 -28.06 -18.33 -13.80
CA PRO A 84 -29.00 -18.77 -12.77
C PRO A 84 -28.69 -18.17 -11.39
N THR A 85 -27.42 -17.88 -11.10
CA THR A 85 -26.94 -17.37 -9.81
C THR A 85 -26.01 -16.17 -10.00
N PHE A 86 -25.87 -15.35 -8.96
CA PHE A 86 -24.97 -14.21 -8.99
C PHE A 86 -23.50 -14.67 -9.07
N GLU A 87 -23.19 -15.78 -8.41
CA GLU A 87 -21.87 -16.41 -8.40
C GLU A 87 -21.44 -16.82 -9.80
N ALA A 88 -22.29 -17.57 -10.51
CA ALA A 88 -22.02 -17.98 -11.88
C ALA A 88 -21.83 -16.77 -12.80
N TYR A 89 -22.61 -15.70 -12.57
CA TYR A 89 -22.45 -14.46 -13.32
C TYR A 89 -21.10 -13.78 -13.07
N VAL A 90 -20.66 -13.66 -11.81
CA VAL A 90 -19.40 -12.97 -11.52
C VAL A 90 -18.17 -13.76 -11.93
N GLU A 91 -18.24 -15.08 -11.83
CA GLU A 91 -17.18 -15.99 -12.25
C GLU A 91 -17.03 -15.98 -13.78
N ASP A 92 -18.12 -16.19 -14.52
CA ASP A 92 -18.10 -16.28 -15.98
C ASP A 92 -17.85 -14.94 -16.70
N ARG A 93 -18.44 -13.83 -16.21
CA ARG A 93 -18.36 -12.54 -16.91
C ARG A 93 -17.14 -11.70 -16.54
N TRP A 94 -16.58 -11.92 -15.35
CA TRP A 94 -15.56 -11.04 -14.77
C TRP A 94 -14.37 -11.79 -14.20
N GLU A 95 -14.31 -13.12 -14.35
CA GLU A 95 -13.26 -14.00 -13.79
C GLU A 95 -13.04 -13.73 -12.29
N MET A 96 -14.12 -13.38 -11.59
CA MET A 96 -14.06 -12.87 -10.23
C MET A 96 -14.53 -13.92 -9.23
N GLN A 97 -13.66 -14.26 -8.27
CA GLN A 97 -14.01 -15.10 -7.14
C GLN A 97 -15.18 -14.51 -6.34
N ARG A 98 -16.16 -15.35 -5.99
CA ARG A 98 -17.35 -14.97 -5.20
C ARG A 98 -16.98 -14.11 -3.98
N ALA A 99 -16.01 -14.56 -3.19
CA ALA A 99 -15.59 -13.86 -1.98
C ALA A 99 -15.05 -12.46 -2.25
N HIS A 100 -14.41 -12.23 -3.41
CA HIS A 100 -13.96 -10.89 -3.79
C HIS A 100 -15.14 -9.98 -4.17
N ALA A 101 -16.09 -10.48 -4.97
CA ALA A 101 -17.29 -9.73 -5.35
C ALA A 101 -18.09 -9.26 -4.12
N TYR A 102 -18.33 -10.15 -3.16
CA TYR A 102 -19.03 -9.80 -1.92
C TYR A 102 -18.24 -8.81 -1.06
N ARG A 103 -16.90 -8.90 -1.00
CA ARG A 103 -16.08 -7.90 -0.29
C ARG A 103 -16.23 -6.50 -0.88
N LEU A 104 -16.21 -6.38 -2.22
CA LEU A 104 -16.46 -5.09 -2.89
C LEU A 104 -17.87 -4.56 -2.60
N MET A 105 -18.87 -5.44 -2.63
CA MET A 105 -20.26 -5.10 -2.28
C MET A 105 -20.41 -4.60 -0.84
N GLU A 106 -19.65 -5.15 0.10
CA GLU A 106 -19.70 -4.72 1.50
C GLU A 106 -18.91 -3.42 1.76
N ALA A 107 -17.86 -3.17 0.98
CA ALA A 107 -16.99 -2.02 1.16
C ALA A 107 -17.55 -0.71 0.58
N TRP A 108 -18.31 -0.77 -0.51
CA TRP A 108 -18.75 0.44 -1.23
C TRP A 108 -19.53 1.45 -0.38
N PRO A 109 -20.41 1.09 0.58
CA PRO A 109 -21.16 2.09 1.34
C PRO A 109 -20.23 2.97 2.19
N VAL A 110 -19.22 2.36 2.80
CA VAL A 110 -18.21 3.06 3.59
C VAL A 110 -17.33 3.94 2.71
N ALA A 111 -16.89 3.42 1.56
CA ALA A 111 -16.09 4.17 0.61
C ALA A 111 -16.85 5.40 0.07
N ALA A 112 -18.12 5.24 -0.30
CA ALA A 112 -18.98 6.31 -0.77
C ALA A 112 -19.22 7.39 0.31
N ALA A 113 -19.40 6.98 1.56
CA ALA A 113 -19.61 7.91 2.67
C ALA A 113 -18.33 8.68 3.05
N LEU A 114 -17.16 8.05 2.95
CA LEU A 114 -15.86 8.69 3.22
C LEU A 114 -15.38 9.57 2.08
N SER A 115 -15.76 9.24 0.85
CA SER A 115 -15.35 10.00 -0.32
C SER A 115 -16.50 10.34 -1.25
N PRO A 116 -17.41 11.26 -0.84
CA PRO A 116 -18.48 11.74 -1.72
C PRO A 116 -17.95 12.30 -3.05
N ASN A 117 -16.73 12.84 -3.03
CA ASN A 117 -16.07 13.47 -4.18
C ASN A 117 -14.83 12.70 -4.67
N GLY A 118 -14.62 11.44 -4.24
CA GLY A 118 -13.50 10.59 -4.70
C GLY A 118 -12.08 10.98 -4.23
N ARG A 119 -11.92 12.01 -3.39
CA ARG A 119 -10.60 12.49 -2.90
C ARG A 119 -9.94 11.62 -1.84
N GLN A 120 -10.70 10.77 -1.16
CA GLN A 120 -10.24 9.95 -0.06
C GLN A 120 -10.10 8.52 -0.54
N THR A 121 -8.86 8.06 -0.52
CA THR A 121 -8.46 6.75 -0.97
C THR A 121 -8.44 5.77 0.21
N LEU A 122 -9.23 4.68 0.12
CA LEU A 122 -9.16 3.51 1.00
C LEU A 122 -8.60 2.30 0.25
N ASN A 123 -7.49 1.75 0.75
CA ASN A 123 -7.02 0.44 0.30
C ASN A 123 -7.85 -0.70 0.93
N GLU A 124 -7.74 -1.90 0.36
CA GLU A 124 -8.48 -3.09 0.80
C GLU A 124 -8.34 -3.39 2.30
N ARG A 125 -7.13 -3.21 2.87
CA ARG A 125 -6.89 -3.49 4.30
C ARG A 125 -7.60 -2.48 5.20
N GLN A 126 -7.60 -1.20 4.83
CA GLN A 126 -8.34 -0.15 5.54
C GLN A 126 -9.85 -0.38 5.43
N SER A 127 -10.34 -0.66 4.21
CA SER A 127 -11.75 -0.96 3.94
C SER A 127 -12.24 -2.12 4.80
N ARG A 128 -11.46 -3.20 4.92
CA ARG A 128 -11.82 -4.37 5.75
C ARG A 128 -12.06 -4.00 7.22
N GLU A 129 -11.21 -3.15 7.80
CA GLU A 129 -11.41 -2.73 9.21
C GLU A 129 -12.62 -1.81 9.36
N LEU A 130 -12.86 -0.91 8.41
CA LEU A 130 -14.01 -0.01 8.46
C LEU A 130 -15.33 -0.74 8.19
N VAL A 131 -15.34 -1.76 7.32
CA VAL A 131 -16.53 -2.62 7.09
C VAL A 131 -16.91 -3.36 8.37
N LYS A 132 -15.93 -3.85 9.16
CA LYS A 132 -16.21 -4.45 10.47
C LYS A 132 -16.89 -3.45 11.41
N VAL A 133 -16.43 -2.20 11.44
CA VAL A 133 -17.07 -1.13 12.22
C VAL A 133 -18.48 -0.85 11.69
N ALA A 134 -18.65 -0.76 10.37
CA ALA A 134 -19.93 -0.48 9.75
C ALA A 134 -20.98 -1.56 10.03
N LYS A 135 -20.57 -2.84 10.01
CA LYS A 135 -21.44 -3.97 10.39
C LYS A 135 -21.86 -3.92 11.86
N ALA A 136 -20.96 -3.50 12.76
CA ALA A 136 -21.23 -3.47 14.20
C ALA A 136 -21.98 -2.21 14.66
N HIS A 137 -21.71 -1.07 14.03
CA HIS A 137 -22.12 0.26 14.54
C HIS A 137 -22.72 1.20 13.50
N GLY A 138 -22.84 0.77 12.23
CA GLY A 138 -23.34 1.60 11.13
C GLY A 138 -22.24 2.33 10.36
N VAL A 139 -22.55 2.72 9.12
CA VAL A 139 -21.60 3.35 8.19
C VAL A 139 -21.09 4.69 8.73
N GLU A 140 -21.97 5.48 9.35
CA GLU A 140 -21.64 6.76 9.95
C GLU A 140 -20.60 6.61 11.07
N ALA A 141 -20.69 5.54 11.88
CA ALA A 141 -19.71 5.29 12.93
C ALA A 141 -18.34 4.92 12.36
N ALA A 142 -18.30 4.17 11.26
CA ALA A 142 -17.06 3.86 10.54
C ALA A 142 -16.42 5.13 9.96
N VAL A 143 -17.23 6.04 9.41
CA VAL A 143 -16.78 7.35 8.92
C VAL A 143 -16.20 8.19 10.05
N GLU A 144 -16.87 8.27 11.20
CA GLU A 144 -16.41 9.05 12.35
C GLU A 144 -15.15 8.46 12.99
N LEU A 145 -15.03 7.13 13.04
CA LEU A 145 -13.79 6.46 13.45
C LEU A 145 -12.63 6.84 12.52
N TYR A 146 -12.83 6.77 11.20
CA TYR A 146 -11.80 7.14 10.23
C TYR A 146 -11.37 8.60 10.39
N ARG A 147 -12.33 9.52 10.46
CA ARG A 147 -12.07 10.96 10.67
C ARG A 147 -11.33 11.22 11.97
N GLY A 148 -11.67 10.49 13.03
CA GLY A 148 -10.96 10.53 14.31
C GLY A 148 -9.49 10.15 14.16
N VAL A 149 -9.20 9.08 13.41
CA VAL A 149 -7.81 8.63 13.19
C VAL A 149 -7.05 9.60 12.29
N ALA A 150 -7.69 10.12 11.24
CA ALA A 150 -7.10 11.09 10.31
C ALA A 150 -6.76 12.42 11.01
N ALA A 151 -7.59 12.86 11.97
CA ALA A 151 -7.37 14.09 12.73
C ALA A 151 -6.14 14.04 13.66
N LEU A 152 -5.52 12.86 13.84
CA LEU A 152 -4.30 12.71 14.63
C LEU A 152 -3.03 13.18 13.88
N GLY A 153 -3.14 13.57 12.61
CA GLY A 153 -2.02 14.09 11.81
C GLY A 153 -1.11 13.02 11.20
N ASP A 154 -1.22 11.77 11.63
CA ASP A 154 -0.47 10.63 11.08
C ASP A 154 -1.19 9.98 9.89
N ARG A 155 -0.45 9.23 9.07
CA ARG A 155 -1.00 8.35 8.03
C ARG A 155 -2.04 7.39 8.63
N VAL A 156 -3.24 7.37 8.04
CA VAL A 156 -4.27 6.39 8.41
C VAL A 156 -3.84 5.02 7.89
N THR A 157 -3.52 4.08 8.78
CA THR A 157 -3.13 2.71 8.41
C THR A 157 -4.16 1.70 8.89
N ALA A 158 -4.23 0.53 8.25
CA ALA A 158 -5.11 -0.55 8.68
C ALA A 158 -4.87 -0.96 10.15
N ALA A 159 -3.61 -1.03 10.59
CA ALA A 159 -3.28 -1.35 11.98
C ALA A 159 -3.79 -0.29 12.99
N ARG A 160 -3.77 1.00 12.63
CA ARG A 160 -4.35 2.05 13.47
C ARG A 160 -5.87 1.98 13.50
N LEU A 161 -6.51 1.75 12.35
CA LEU A 161 -7.96 1.54 12.27
C LEU A 161 -8.39 0.32 13.08
N GLU A 162 -7.62 -0.75 13.05
CA GLU A 162 -7.85 -1.94 13.88
C GLU A 162 -7.76 -1.63 15.37
N ARG A 163 -6.70 -0.95 15.82
CA ARG A 163 -6.56 -0.54 17.24
C ARG A 163 -7.69 0.39 17.67
N ALA A 164 -8.05 1.35 16.82
CA ALA A 164 -9.18 2.25 17.03
C ALA A 164 -10.50 1.46 17.16
N ARG A 165 -10.74 0.50 16.26
CA ARG A 165 -11.91 -0.37 16.30
C ARG A 165 -11.94 -1.21 17.58
N ARG A 166 -10.81 -1.78 17.99
CA ARG A 166 -10.69 -2.56 19.24
C ARG A 166 -10.93 -1.72 20.50
N ALA A 167 -10.73 -0.40 20.42
CA ALA A 167 -11.01 0.51 21.52
C ALA A 167 -12.49 0.91 21.63
N LEU A 168 -13.31 0.64 20.60
CA LEU A 168 -14.74 0.93 20.63
C LEU A 168 -15.45 0.07 21.69
N PRO A 169 -16.43 0.65 22.42
CA PRO A 169 -17.31 -0.13 23.26
C PRO A 169 -18.22 -1.04 22.42
N SER A 170 -18.83 -2.05 23.06
CA SER A 170 -19.76 -2.98 22.40
C SER A 170 -20.98 -2.29 21.77
N ARG A 171 -21.40 -1.14 22.32
CA ARG A 171 -22.46 -0.30 21.78
C ARG A 171 -22.08 1.17 21.83
N LEU A 172 -22.29 1.86 20.72
CA LEU A 172 -22.20 3.32 20.64
C LEU A 172 -23.60 3.92 20.86
N ALA A 173 -23.67 5.00 21.64
CA ALA A 173 -24.89 5.79 21.82
C ALA A 173 -25.17 6.63 20.57
N THR A 174 -24.12 7.17 19.95
CA THR A 174 -24.19 7.93 18.69
C THR A 174 -23.00 7.57 17.79
N PRO A 175 -23.09 7.73 16.46
CA PRO A 175 -21.95 7.53 15.57
C PRO A 175 -20.74 8.39 15.94
N GLY A 176 -20.98 9.65 16.35
CA GLY A 176 -19.92 10.60 16.74
C GLY A 176 -19.08 10.14 17.93
N GLN A 177 -19.63 9.31 18.82
CA GLN A 177 -18.88 8.75 19.95
C GLN A 177 -17.66 7.94 19.49
N ALA A 178 -17.68 7.36 18.29
CA ALA A 178 -16.50 6.67 17.73
C ALA A 178 -15.28 7.60 17.66
N ARG A 179 -15.48 8.85 17.26
CA ARG A 179 -14.41 9.86 17.18
C ARG A 179 -13.87 10.23 18.54
N ASP A 180 -14.74 10.35 19.54
CA ASP A 180 -14.34 10.65 20.92
C ASP A 180 -13.50 9.52 21.51
N VAL A 181 -13.91 8.27 21.31
CA VAL A 181 -13.16 7.08 21.73
C VAL A 181 -11.78 7.05 21.09
N VAL A 182 -11.68 7.36 19.79
CA VAL A 182 -10.38 7.43 19.09
C VAL A 182 -9.47 8.48 19.71
N ARG A 183 -9.99 9.68 20.00
CA ARG A 183 -9.24 10.76 20.64
C ARG A 183 -8.73 10.36 22.03
N VAL A 184 -9.59 9.75 22.86
CA VAL A 184 -9.19 9.27 24.19
C VAL A 184 -8.15 8.15 24.09
N ALA A 185 -8.36 7.17 23.21
CA ALA A 185 -7.39 6.08 22.99
C ALA A 185 -6.04 6.59 22.47
N ALA A 186 -6.03 7.64 21.65
CA ALA A 186 -4.81 8.30 21.19
C ALA A 186 -4.06 9.00 22.32
N ALA A 187 -4.79 9.77 23.15
CA ALA A 187 -4.22 10.48 24.31
C ALA A 187 -3.59 9.51 25.32
N GLU A 188 -4.19 8.32 25.48
CA GLU A 188 -3.65 7.24 26.32
C GLU A 188 -2.58 6.39 25.63
N GLY A 189 -2.14 6.75 24.41
CA GLY A 189 -1.09 6.04 23.68
C GLY A 189 -1.51 4.68 23.11
N ARG A 190 -2.78 4.26 23.23
CA ARG A 190 -3.29 2.95 22.80
C ARG A 190 -3.32 2.74 21.28
N LEU A 191 -3.15 3.81 20.50
CA LEU A 191 -3.13 3.75 19.03
C LEU A 191 -1.70 3.71 18.44
N LYS A 192 -0.67 3.94 19.25
CA LYS A 192 0.71 3.81 18.79
C LYS A 192 1.01 2.34 18.46
N PRO A 193 1.81 2.07 17.41
CA PRO A 193 2.32 0.73 17.22
C PRO A 193 3.06 0.29 18.49
N PRO A 194 2.92 -0.99 18.92
CA PRO A 194 3.83 -1.51 19.93
C PRO A 194 5.26 -1.34 19.41
N ALA A 195 6.23 -1.13 20.31
CA ALA A 195 7.64 -1.24 19.97
C ALA A 195 7.84 -2.54 19.16
N PRO A 196 8.70 -2.54 18.12
CA PRO A 196 8.83 -3.67 17.22
C PRO A 196 9.00 -4.95 18.04
N ARG A 197 7.97 -5.82 17.99
CA ARG A 197 8.06 -7.16 18.55
C ARG A 197 8.98 -7.92 17.62
N THR A 198 10.00 -8.58 18.19
CA THR A 198 10.75 -9.64 17.53
C THR A 198 9.74 -10.58 16.87
N GLU A 199 9.72 -10.63 15.54
CA GLU A 199 8.68 -11.29 14.77
C GLU A 199 8.67 -12.80 15.08
N GLN A 200 7.64 -13.27 15.77
CA GLN A 200 7.17 -14.64 15.61
C GLN A 200 6.29 -14.67 14.36
N PRO A 201 6.49 -15.65 13.44
CA PRO A 201 5.71 -15.73 12.20
C PRO A 201 4.21 -15.91 12.50
N PRO A 202 3.33 -15.32 11.69
CA PRO A 202 1.89 -15.49 11.85
C PRO A 202 1.47 -16.94 11.56
N ALA A 203 0.56 -17.46 12.39
CA ALA A 203 -0.14 -18.71 12.13
C ALA A 203 -0.92 -18.61 10.82
N GLN A 204 -0.79 -19.66 10.02
CA GLN A 204 -1.45 -19.86 8.73
C GLN A 204 -2.94 -20.12 8.98
N ASP A 205 -3.81 -19.33 8.33
CA ASP A 205 -5.18 -19.75 8.02
C ASP A 205 -5.14 -20.18 6.55
N ASP A 206 -5.53 -21.43 6.31
CA ASP A 206 -5.60 -22.09 5.01
C ASP A 206 -6.62 -21.43 4.08
N GLU A 207 -6.24 -21.24 2.81
CA GLU A 207 -7.08 -21.53 1.63
C GLU A 207 -6.23 -21.39 0.35
N ASP A 208 -6.29 -22.43 -0.47
CA ASP A 208 -5.52 -22.71 -1.70
C ASP A 208 -5.62 -21.60 -2.77
N ASP A 209 -4.51 -21.21 -3.41
CA ASP A 209 -4.12 -21.79 -4.71
C ASP A 209 -2.76 -21.24 -5.23
N VAL A 210 -2.12 -22.07 -6.05
CA VAL A 210 -0.71 -22.17 -6.46
C VAL A 210 -0.03 -20.92 -7.06
N HIS A 211 1.20 -20.61 -6.61
CA HIS A 211 2.38 -20.41 -7.47
C HIS A 211 3.68 -20.44 -6.64
N ASP A 212 4.56 -21.38 -6.98
CA ASP A 212 5.97 -21.57 -6.57
C ASP A 212 6.51 -20.62 -5.48
N ALA A 213 6.14 -20.89 -4.22
CA ALA A 213 6.49 -20.07 -3.06
C ALA A 213 7.93 -20.29 -2.54
N GLU A 214 8.64 -21.31 -3.02
CA GLU A 214 9.94 -21.69 -2.45
C GLU A 214 11.09 -20.77 -2.89
N LEU A 215 11.07 -20.26 -4.13
CA LEU A 215 12.09 -19.32 -4.64
C LEU A 215 11.91 -17.88 -4.13
N VAL A 216 10.70 -17.48 -3.75
CA VAL A 216 10.37 -16.12 -3.29
C VAL A 216 10.71 -15.92 -1.79
N GLY A 217 10.75 -17.00 -1.01
CA GLY A 217 11.05 -16.97 0.42
C GLY A 217 12.51 -16.66 0.77
N GLU A 218 13.48 -17.20 0.03
CA GLU A 218 14.90 -16.97 0.29
C GLU A 218 15.40 -15.62 -0.27
N GLY A 219 14.94 -15.26 -1.48
CA GLY A 219 15.29 -13.98 -2.10
C GLY A 219 14.77 -12.79 -1.29
N SER A 220 13.52 -12.85 -0.80
CA SER A 220 12.97 -11.75 0.02
C SER A 220 13.67 -11.61 1.38
N ARG A 221 14.10 -12.72 2.01
CA ARG A 221 14.91 -12.70 3.25
C ARG A 221 16.29 -12.11 3.00
N ALA A 222 16.96 -12.50 1.93
CA ALA A 222 18.27 -11.96 1.56
C ALA A 222 18.19 -10.44 1.28
N VAL A 223 17.17 -9.99 0.56
CA VAL A 223 16.92 -8.56 0.29
C VAL A 223 16.60 -7.80 1.57
N ALA A 224 15.82 -8.37 2.48
CA ALA A 224 15.54 -7.76 3.79
C ALA A 224 16.82 -7.60 4.63
N ILE A 225 17.70 -8.60 4.65
CA ILE A 225 19.00 -8.52 5.32
C ILE A 225 19.85 -7.41 4.71
N LEU A 226 19.91 -7.29 3.38
CA LEU A 226 20.65 -6.21 2.71
C LEU A 226 20.07 -4.83 3.03
N ALA A 227 18.74 -4.68 3.06
CA ALA A 227 18.08 -3.44 3.44
C ALA A 227 18.43 -3.04 4.89
N MET A 228 18.42 -4.00 5.83
CA MET A 228 18.83 -3.76 7.22
C MET A 228 20.30 -3.35 7.34
N VAL A 229 21.20 -3.98 6.57
CA VAL A 229 22.62 -3.65 6.55
C VAL A 229 22.85 -2.23 5.99
N ALA A 230 22.15 -1.86 4.92
CA ALA A 230 22.22 -0.51 4.34
C ALA A 230 21.72 0.57 5.30
N ASP A 231 20.59 0.33 5.96
CA ASP A 231 20.01 1.24 6.95
C ASP A 231 20.92 1.40 8.19
N ARG A 232 21.58 0.33 8.64
CA ARG A 232 22.61 0.41 9.70
C ARG A 232 23.82 1.24 9.27
N GLN A 233 24.29 1.11 8.02
CA GLN A 233 25.41 1.88 7.52
C GLN A 233 25.07 3.38 7.42
N ARG A 234 23.84 3.73 7.02
CA ARG A 234 23.36 5.12 6.98
C ARG A 234 23.35 5.76 8.37
N ARG A 235 22.81 5.04 9.37
CA ARG A 235 22.87 5.49 10.77
C ARG A 235 24.29 5.71 11.28
N LEU A 236 25.21 4.78 11.01
CA LEU A 236 26.62 4.93 11.40
C LEU A 236 27.27 6.16 10.76
N TYR A 237 26.93 6.47 9.51
CA TYR A 237 27.40 7.68 8.84
C TYR A 237 26.83 8.95 9.51
N ASP A 238 25.54 8.96 9.80
CA ASP A 238 24.87 10.10 10.44
C ASP A 238 25.39 10.33 11.89
N GLU A 239 25.65 9.25 12.64
CA GLU A 239 26.19 9.27 14.01
C GLU A 239 27.66 9.74 14.08
N LEU A 240 28.45 9.46 13.05
CA LEU A 240 29.79 10.04 12.90
C LEU A 240 29.75 11.51 12.46
N GLY A 241 28.60 11.96 11.96
CA GLY A 241 28.29 13.36 11.71
C GLY A 241 28.02 14.15 13.00
N GLY A 242 27.77 15.46 12.85
CA GLY A 242 27.30 16.29 13.97
C GLY A 242 28.37 16.75 14.97
N GLY A 243 29.66 16.67 14.64
CA GLY A 243 30.74 17.22 15.47
C GLY A 243 31.31 16.26 16.51
N VAL A 244 30.70 15.08 16.70
CA VAL A 244 31.16 14.02 17.62
C VAL A 244 32.63 13.67 17.45
N VAL A 245 33.12 13.62 16.20
CA VAL A 245 34.53 13.33 15.91
C VAL A 245 35.44 14.45 16.41
N ALA A 246 35.05 15.71 16.23
CA ALA A 246 35.81 16.86 16.71
C ALA A 246 35.82 16.92 18.25
N ASP A 247 34.69 16.64 18.89
CA ASP A 247 34.56 16.59 20.34
C ASP A 247 35.41 15.45 20.94
N ALA A 248 35.39 14.27 20.32
CA ALA A 248 36.19 13.12 20.75
C ALA A 248 37.69 13.36 20.60
N LEU A 249 38.12 13.96 19.47
CA LEU A 249 39.52 14.35 19.26
C LEU A 249 39.97 15.43 20.24
N THR A 250 39.08 16.31 20.67
CA THR A 250 39.37 17.34 21.69
C THR A 250 39.51 16.73 23.09
N ALA A 251 38.70 15.72 23.42
CA ALA A 251 38.70 15.10 24.74
C ALA A 251 39.81 14.07 24.96
N ASP A 252 40.06 13.18 23.99
CA ASP A 252 41.10 12.13 24.06
C ASP A 252 41.57 11.77 22.63
N PRO A 253 42.59 12.48 22.11
CA PRO A 253 43.04 12.31 20.73
C PRO A 253 43.50 10.89 20.42
N GLY A 254 44.28 10.28 21.32
CA GLY A 254 44.87 8.96 21.08
C GLY A 254 43.83 7.85 21.05
N ARG A 255 42.82 7.91 21.93
CA ARG A 255 41.71 6.95 21.93
C ARG A 255 40.77 7.19 20.75
N ALA A 256 40.47 8.45 20.42
CA ALA A 256 39.64 8.80 19.28
C ALA A 256 40.23 8.34 17.95
N GLU A 257 41.53 8.57 17.71
CA GLU A 257 42.22 8.11 16.50
C GLU A 257 42.21 6.58 16.35
N ASN A 258 42.39 5.84 17.46
CA ASN A 258 42.33 4.39 17.44
C ASN A 258 40.93 3.88 17.05
N LEU A 259 39.87 4.49 17.61
CA LEU A 259 38.49 4.13 17.29
C LEU A 259 38.12 4.49 15.84
N LEU A 260 38.54 5.67 15.35
CA LEU A 260 38.32 6.08 13.95
C LEU A 260 39.02 5.14 12.97
N ARG A 261 40.24 4.68 13.30
CA ARG A 261 40.97 3.70 12.50
C ARG A 261 40.24 2.36 12.43
N GLU A 262 39.69 1.90 13.56
CA GLU A 262 38.92 0.66 13.62
C GLU A 262 37.62 0.75 12.78
N ILE A 263 36.89 1.85 12.91
CA ILE A 263 35.68 2.13 12.11
C ILE A 263 36.02 2.11 10.60
N GLY A 264 37.11 2.79 10.20
CA GLY A 264 37.56 2.80 8.80
C GLY A 264 37.96 1.42 8.27
N GLN A 265 38.60 0.58 9.09
CA GLN A 265 38.95 -0.79 8.70
C GLN A 265 37.71 -1.64 8.42
N TYR A 266 36.69 -1.56 9.28
CA TYR A 266 35.45 -2.30 9.06
C TYR A 266 34.66 -1.74 7.88
N ALA A 267 34.58 -0.42 7.70
CA ALA A 267 33.94 0.18 6.53
C ALA A 267 34.56 -0.31 5.20
N ASN A 268 35.89 -0.36 5.12
CA ASN A 268 36.60 -0.87 3.95
C ASN A 268 36.36 -2.37 3.71
N ARG A 269 36.33 -3.18 4.76
CA ARG A 269 36.02 -4.62 4.68
C ARG A 269 34.58 -4.87 4.22
N THR A 270 33.62 -4.09 4.72
CA THR A 270 32.22 -4.17 4.31
C THR A 270 32.06 -3.78 2.83
N ALA A 271 32.71 -2.69 2.40
CA ALA A 271 32.71 -2.24 1.01
C ALA A 271 33.43 -3.22 0.07
N TYR A 272 34.45 -3.93 0.53
CA TYR A 272 35.12 -4.98 -0.22
C TYR A 272 34.22 -6.20 -0.40
N ARG A 273 33.58 -6.68 0.67
CA ARG A 273 32.62 -7.80 0.62
C ARG A 273 31.44 -7.52 -0.30
N ALA A 274 30.86 -6.31 -0.24
CA ALA A 274 29.75 -5.91 -1.10
C ALA A 274 30.13 -5.88 -2.60
N ARG A 275 31.39 -5.58 -2.93
CA ARG A 275 31.90 -5.55 -4.31
C ARG A 275 32.13 -6.95 -4.89
N GLN A 276 32.52 -7.93 -4.09
CA GLN A 276 32.74 -9.31 -4.54
C GLN A 276 31.45 -10.09 -4.83
N THR A 277 30.31 -9.64 -4.31
CA THR A 277 29.00 -10.32 -4.45
C THR A 277 28.17 -9.84 -5.65
N LYS A 278 28.72 -9.03 -6.57
CA LYS A 278 28.03 -8.68 -7.83
C LYS A 278 28.03 -9.88 -8.79
N PRO A 279 26.87 -10.31 -9.34
CA PRO A 279 26.84 -11.38 -10.33
C PRO A 279 27.43 -10.84 -11.64
N GLY A 280 28.61 -11.36 -12.02
CA GLY A 280 29.31 -10.98 -13.26
C GLY A 280 30.82 -10.79 -13.17
N ALA A 281 31.45 -10.91 -11.99
CA ALA A 281 32.92 -10.97 -11.92
C ALA A 281 33.39 -12.41 -12.15
N GLU A 282 33.88 -12.69 -13.36
CA GLU A 282 34.57 -13.94 -13.70
C GLU A 282 35.61 -14.31 -12.64
N ALA A 283 35.55 -15.55 -12.18
CA ALA A 283 36.57 -16.12 -11.31
C ALA A 283 37.92 -16.17 -12.07
N PRO A 284 39.05 -15.85 -11.43
CA PRO A 284 40.35 -16.02 -12.07
C PRO A 284 40.56 -17.50 -12.37
N SER A 285 40.90 -17.81 -13.62
CA SER A 285 41.21 -19.16 -14.08
C SER A 285 42.32 -19.76 -13.22
N GLN A 286 41.98 -20.72 -12.37
CA GLN A 286 42.97 -21.64 -11.83
C GLN A 286 43.34 -22.63 -12.93
N GLY A 287 44.33 -22.24 -13.74
CA GLY A 287 45.07 -23.18 -14.56
C GLY A 287 45.92 -24.07 -13.65
N THR A 288 45.37 -25.22 -13.26
CA THR A 288 46.15 -26.38 -12.86
C THR A 288 46.94 -26.85 -14.07
N ASP A 289 48.26 -26.66 -14.06
CA ASP A 289 49.17 -27.55 -14.78
C ASP A 289 49.94 -28.36 -13.74
N VAL A 290 49.48 -29.60 -13.55
CA VAL A 290 50.20 -30.64 -12.83
C VAL A 290 50.56 -31.70 -13.85
N GLY A 291 51.83 -31.69 -14.26
CA GLY A 291 52.66 -32.89 -14.23
C GLY A 291 53.05 -33.50 -15.58
N ALA A 292 54.35 -33.47 -15.86
CA ALA A 292 55.07 -34.66 -16.33
C ALA A 292 56.54 -34.57 -15.89
N ALA A 293 56.93 -35.50 -15.02
CA ALA A 293 58.32 -35.84 -14.68
C ALA A 293 59.00 -36.54 -15.88
N PRO A 294 60.32 -36.80 -15.87
CA PRO A 294 60.93 -37.73 -14.90
C PRO A 294 61.98 -37.11 -13.97
#